data_AF-A0A2W6AVP4-F1
#
_entry.id   AF-A0A2W6AVP4-F1
#
_cell.length_a   1.000
_cell.length_b   1.000
_cell.length_c   1.000
_cell.angle_alpha   90.00
_cell.angle_beta   90.00
_cell.angle_gamma   90.00
#
_symmetry.space_group_name_H-M   'P 1'
#
loop_
_entity.id
_entity.type
_entity.pdbx_description
1 polymer ?
#
loop_
_entity_poly.entity_id
_entity_poly.type
_entity_poly.pdbx_seq_one_letter_code
_entity_poly.pdbx_strand_id
1 'polypeptide(L)'
;MLLCMLYGTRQYPVRARRKRMATESQTTKAHKPEKVPIFIDGTKYEAHSHELTGAQVRELAKPPVGADRDLWLDIVDKLDELIQDNQVVELEPKMRFFTVPRVINPGTVRHDHRVAREGRP
;
A
#
# COMPACT_ATOMS: atom_id res chain seq x y z
N MET A 1 1.65 -11.34 -76.61
CA MET A 1 0.52 -10.37 -76.69
C MET A 1 -0.76 -11.18 -76.81
N LEU A 2 -1.58 -11.19 -75.76
CA LEU A 2 -2.93 -11.77 -75.73
C LEU A 2 -3.74 -11.02 -74.66
N LEU A 3 -5.06 -11.13 -74.77
CA LEU A 3 -6.09 -10.12 -74.62
C LEU A 3 -6.80 -10.11 -73.23
N CYS A 4 -7.51 -9.00 -72.96
CA CYS A 4 -8.64 -8.72 -72.05
C CYS A 4 -9.38 -9.87 -71.34
N MET A 5 -9.83 -9.61 -70.09
CA MET A 5 -11.24 -9.52 -69.59
C MET A 5 -11.21 -8.82 -68.20
N LEU A 6 -11.81 -7.64 -67.96
CA LEU A 6 -13.23 -7.26 -67.77
C LEU A 6 -13.96 -7.85 -66.53
N TYR A 7 -14.56 -6.90 -65.78
CA TYR A 7 -15.64 -6.96 -64.77
C TYR A 7 -15.30 -7.20 -63.29
N GLY A 8 -15.73 -6.25 -62.46
CA GLY A 8 -15.78 -6.41 -61.01
C GLY A 8 -16.05 -5.13 -60.23
N THR A 9 -17.22 -4.52 -60.43
CA THR A 9 -17.76 -3.44 -59.59
C THR A 9 -17.89 -3.89 -58.13
N ARG A 10 -17.43 -3.08 -57.16
CA ARG A 10 -18.09 -2.98 -55.84
C ARG A 10 -17.68 -1.72 -55.07
N GLN A 11 -18.62 -0.78 -55.09
CA GLN A 11 -19.11 0.03 -53.98
C GLN A 11 -18.42 -0.06 -52.60
N TYR A 12 -18.03 1.14 -52.12
CA TYR A 12 -18.25 1.70 -50.76
C TYR A 12 -17.35 1.32 -49.56
N PRO A 13 -17.24 2.25 -48.60
CA PRO A 13 -15.95 2.81 -48.21
C PRO A 13 -15.61 2.52 -46.74
N VAL A 14 -14.38 2.79 -46.34
CA VAL A 14 -14.07 3.00 -44.91
C VAL A 14 -13.33 4.31 -44.74
N ARG A 15 -14.13 5.33 -44.41
CA ARG A 15 -13.68 6.58 -43.78
C ARG A 15 -12.65 6.22 -42.71
N ALA A 16 -11.45 6.76 -42.86
CA ALA A 16 -10.44 6.73 -41.81
C ALA A 16 -11.03 7.39 -40.55
N ARG A 17 -11.52 6.55 -39.64
CA ARG A 17 -11.96 6.96 -38.32
C ARG A 17 -10.69 7.34 -37.57
N ARG A 18 -10.32 8.63 -37.61
CA ARG A 18 -9.42 9.23 -36.63
C ARG A 18 -9.92 8.75 -35.27
N LYS A 19 -9.15 7.86 -34.62
CA LYS A 19 -9.35 7.52 -33.22
C LYS A 19 -9.13 8.83 -32.47
N ARG A 20 -10.23 9.52 -32.16
CA ARG A 20 -10.21 10.56 -31.13
C ARG A 20 -9.81 9.81 -29.86
N MET A 21 -8.66 10.15 -29.30
CA MET A 21 -8.34 9.79 -27.94
C MET A 21 -9.46 10.35 -27.09
N ALA A 22 -10.29 9.47 -26.54
CA ALA A 22 -11.22 9.84 -25.49
C ALA A 22 -10.36 10.00 -24.23
N THR A 23 -9.81 11.20 -24.05
CA THR A 23 -9.44 11.68 -22.72
C THR A 23 -10.77 11.98 -22.02
N GLU A 24 -11.43 10.94 -21.51
CA GLU A 24 -12.40 11.11 -20.43
C GLU A 24 -11.61 11.38 -19.15
N SER A 25 -11.01 12.57 -19.06
CA SER A 25 -10.77 13.17 -17.76
C SER A 25 -12.13 13.56 -17.22
N GLN A 26 -12.74 12.59 -16.53
CA GLN A 26 -13.99 12.75 -15.81
C GLN A 26 -13.97 14.07 -15.06
N THR A 27 -14.88 14.95 -15.43
CA THR A 27 -15.22 16.12 -14.64
C THR A 27 -15.93 15.61 -13.39
N THR A 28 -15.29 15.68 -12.22
CA THR A 28 -16.01 15.53 -10.95
C THR A 28 -15.76 16.74 -10.06
N LYS A 29 -16.86 17.24 -9.52
CA LYS A 29 -17.00 18.37 -8.60
C LYS A 29 -15.88 18.39 -7.58
N ALA A 30 -15.42 19.58 -7.18
CA ALA A 30 -14.47 19.79 -6.08
C ALA A 30 -14.90 18.98 -4.84
N HIS A 31 -14.39 17.77 -4.72
CA HIS A 31 -14.55 16.94 -3.53
C HIS A 31 -13.64 17.56 -2.48
N LYS A 32 -14.18 17.88 -1.32
CA LYS A 32 -13.32 18.01 -0.14
C LYS A 32 -12.49 16.72 -0.07
N PRO A 33 -11.18 16.79 0.19
CA PRO A 33 -10.39 15.59 0.38
C PRO A 33 -11.02 14.81 1.54
N GLU A 34 -11.60 13.65 1.22
CA GLU A 34 -12.17 12.77 2.22
C GLU A 34 -11.02 12.22 3.04
N LYS A 35 -11.09 12.44 4.35
CA LYS A 35 -10.05 11.99 5.25
C LYS A 35 -10.34 10.56 5.65
N VAL A 36 -9.35 9.67 5.57
CA VAL A 36 -9.51 8.26 5.94
C VAL A 36 -9.03 8.06 7.37
N PRO A 37 -9.91 7.73 8.33
CA PRO A 37 -9.51 7.49 9.70
C PRO A 37 -8.86 6.10 9.84
N ILE A 38 -7.57 6.08 10.19
CA ILE A 38 -6.80 4.86 10.44
C ILE A 38 -6.23 4.86 11.86
N PHE A 39 -5.64 3.76 12.30
CA PHE A 39 -5.01 3.64 13.61
C PHE A 39 -3.55 3.21 13.47
N ILE A 40 -2.64 3.88 14.17
CA ILE A 40 -1.24 3.47 14.30
C ILE A 40 -0.95 3.35 15.80
N ASP A 41 -0.54 2.17 16.26
CA ASP A 41 -0.31 1.85 17.68
C ASP A 41 -1.52 2.22 18.58
N GLY A 42 -2.73 1.98 18.05
CA GLY A 42 -3.99 2.30 18.72
C GLY A 42 -4.39 3.78 18.70
N THR A 43 -3.52 4.68 18.21
CA THR A 43 -3.81 6.11 18.08
C THR A 43 -4.48 6.39 16.73
N LYS A 44 -5.58 7.13 16.74
CA LYS A 44 -6.32 7.49 15.52
C LYS A 44 -5.60 8.61 14.76
N TYR A 45 -5.44 8.43 13.46
CA TYR A 45 -4.93 9.43 12.51
C TYR A 45 -5.88 9.59 11.33
N GLU A 46 -5.79 10.73 10.66
CA GLU A 46 -6.59 11.04 9.47
C GLU A 46 -5.67 11.16 8.25
N ALA A 47 -5.72 10.18 7.36
CA ALA A 47 -4.99 10.23 6.11
C ALA A 47 -5.70 11.15 5.10
N HIS A 48 -4.92 11.86 4.28
CA HIS A 48 -5.44 12.80 3.28
C HIS A 48 -5.81 12.15 1.93
N SER A 49 -5.49 10.86 1.77
CA SER A 49 -5.68 10.08 0.56
C SER A 49 -6.05 8.65 0.94
N HIS A 50 -6.77 7.96 0.06
CA HIS A 50 -7.04 6.53 0.16
C HIS A 50 -5.85 5.68 -0.29
N GLU A 51 -4.87 6.26 -0.98
CA GLU A 51 -3.65 5.56 -1.36
C GLU A 51 -2.47 6.31 -0.78
N LEU A 52 -1.68 5.63 0.06
CA LEU A 52 -0.43 6.16 0.62
C LEU A 52 0.66 5.08 0.55
N THR A 53 1.89 5.53 0.35
CA THR A 53 3.07 4.67 0.54
C THR A 53 3.32 4.38 2.02
N GLY A 54 4.01 3.29 2.34
CA GLY A 54 4.43 3.00 3.72
C GLY A 54 5.17 4.17 4.37
N ALA A 55 6.05 4.84 3.63
CA ALA A 55 6.73 6.06 4.10
C ALA A 55 5.73 7.17 4.47
N GLN A 56 4.72 7.41 3.64
CA GLN A 56 3.69 8.40 3.94
C GLN A 56 2.81 8.01 5.13
N VAL A 57 2.55 6.72 5.35
CA VAL A 57 1.82 6.25 6.54
C VAL A 57 2.64 6.51 7.80
N ARG A 58 3.97 6.33 7.77
CA ARG A 58 4.87 6.66 8.90
C ARG A 58 4.81 8.13 9.30
N GLU A 59 4.68 9.03 8.32
CA GLU A 59 4.60 10.48 8.52
C GLU A 59 3.26 10.95 9.12
N LEU A 60 2.22 10.12 9.14
CA LEU A 60 0.95 10.48 9.78
C LEU A 60 1.08 10.54 11.31
N ALA A 61 1.95 9.72 11.88
CA ALA A 61 2.19 9.68 13.32
C ALA A 61 2.88 10.96 13.83
N LYS A 62 2.62 11.31 15.09
CA LYS A 62 3.27 12.46 15.74
C LYS A 62 3.87 12.02 17.08
N PRO A 63 5.21 11.85 17.17
CA PRO A 63 6.21 12.04 16.11
C PRO A 63 6.11 11.00 14.97
N PRO A 64 6.68 11.28 13.78
CA PRO A 64 6.76 10.31 12.69
C PRO A 64 7.45 9.02 13.11
N VAL A 65 7.04 7.90 12.53
CA VAL A 65 7.64 6.59 12.81
C VAL A 65 9.03 6.51 12.18
N GLY A 66 10.07 6.39 13.02
CA GLY A 66 11.45 6.29 12.58
C GLY A 66 11.77 5.03 11.76
N ALA A 67 12.87 5.09 11.00
CA ALA A 67 13.38 3.99 10.18
C ALA A 67 13.92 2.80 11.00
N ASP A 68 14.13 2.99 12.30
CA ASP A 68 14.49 1.95 13.27
C ASP A 68 13.30 1.06 13.67
N ARG A 69 12.09 1.36 13.17
CA ARG A 69 10.88 0.60 13.43
C ARG A 69 10.28 0.05 12.15
N ASP A 70 9.74 -1.17 12.23
CA ASP A 70 8.96 -1.78 11.17
C ASP A 70 7.48 -1.43 11.32
N LEU A 71 6.81 -1.23 10.19
CA LEU A 71 5.38 -0.92 10.11
C LEU A 71 4.63 -2.17 9.64
N TRP A 72 3.73 -2.67 10.46
CA TRP A 72 2.93 -3.87 10.18
C TRP A 72 1.46 -3.52 10.05
N LEU A 73 0.78 -4.06 9.05
CA LEU A 73 -0.67 -3.99 8.87
C LEU A 73 -1.32 -5.19 9.55
N ASP A 74 -2.22 -4.94 10.50
CA ASP A 74 -3.03 -5.98 11.14
C ASP A 74 -4.23 -6.31 10.26
N ILE A 75 -4.29 -7.58 9.88
CA ILE A 75 -5.32 -8.12 9.02
C ILE A 75 -6.10 -9.17 9.79
N VAL A 76 -7.40 -8.94 9.93
CA VAL A 76 -8.31 -9.84 10.64
C VAL A 76 -8.20 -11.25 10.09
N ASP A 77 -8.01 -12.22 10.99
CA ASP A 77 -7.88 -13.65 10.69
C ASP A 77 -6.73 -14.01 9.73
N LYS A 78 -5.70 -13.17 9.64
CA LYS A 78 -4.48 -13.43 8.88
C LYS A 78 -3.24 -13.03 9.67
N LEU A 79 -2.07 -13.37 9.12
CA LEU A 79 -0.81 -12.86 9.63
C LEU A 79 -0.68 -11.39 9.27
N ASP A 80 -0.11 -10.62 10.19
CA ASP A 80 0.23 -9.22 9.95
C ASP A 80 1.20 -9.10 8.77
N GLU A 81 0.99 -8.09 7.94
CA GLU A 81 1.80 -7.84 6.75
C GLU A 81 2.79 -6.70 6.99
N LEU A 82 4.08 -6.95 6.74
CA LEU A 82 5.10 -5.92 6.78
C LEU A 82 4.94 -4.95 5.59
N ILE A 83 4.73 -3.68 5.89
CA ILE A 83 4.61 -2.62 4.89
C ILE A 83 5.97 -1.97 4.64
N GLN A 84 6.49 -2.11 3.42
CA GLN A 84 7.71 -1.44 3.00
C GLN A 84 7.47 0.05 2.71
N ASP A 85 8.52 0.86 2.79
CA ASP A 85 8.41 2.31 2.59
C ASP A 85 7.85 2.70 1.22
N ASN A 86 8.20 1.95 0.16
CA ASN A 86 7.74 2.18 -1.21
C ASN A 86 6.44 1.43 -1.57
N GLN A 87 5.92 0.62 -0.66
CA GLN A 87 4.70 -0.14 -0.90
C GLN A 87 3.50 0.80 -0.80
N VAL A 88 2.71 0.89 -1.86
CA VAL A 88 1.43 1.61 -1.84
C VAL A 88 0.40 0.75 -1.12
N VAL A 89 -0.30 1.35 -0.18
CA VAL A 89 -1.38 0.74 0.61
C VAL A 89 -2.67 1.49 0.31
N GLU A 90 -3.71 0.74 -0.06
CA GLU A 90 -5.07 1.23 -0.14
C GLU A 90 -5.66 1.27 1.27
N LEU A 91 -5.89 2.49 1.78
CA LEU A 91 -6.36 2.76 3.12
C LEU A 91 -7.88 2.69 3.20
N GLU A 92 -8.35 1.86 4.12
CA GLU A 92 -9.75 1.80 4.52
C GLU A 92 -9.95 2.35 5.94
N PRO A 93 -11.13 2.92 6.23
CA PRO A 93 -11.47 3.34 7.58
C PRO A 93 -11.29 2.19 8.58
N LYS A 94 -10.68 2.49 9.73
CA LYS A 94 -10.39 1.55 10.83
C LYS A 94 -9.29 0.52 10.56
N MET A 95 -8.55 0.62 9.45
CA MET A 95 -7.29 -0.13 9.32
C MET A 95 -6.35 0.15 10.49
N ARG A 96 -5.65 -0.88 10.95
CA ARG A 96 -4.77 -0.83 12.12
C ARG A 96 -3.35 -1.18 11.71
N PHE A 97 -2.43 -0.31 12.08
CA PHE A 97 -1.01 -0.48 11.89
C PHE A 97 -0.31 -0.56 13.25
N PHE A 98 0.75 -1.34 13.31
CA PHE A 98 1.60 -1.48 14.49
C PHE A 98 3.05 -1.19 14.14
N THR A 99 3.75 -0.56 15.08
CA THR A 99 5.18 -0.29 14.93
C THR A 99 5.99 -1.10 15.93
N VAL A 100 6.98 -1.84 15.44
CA VAL A 100 7.87 -2.64 16.28
C VAL A 100 9.32 -2.24 16.05
N PRO A 101 10.19 -2.24 17.07
CA PRO A 101 11.62 -2.06 16.85
C PRO A 101 12.15 -3.11 15.87
N ARG A 102 12.89 -2.68 14.84
CA ARG A 102 13.49 -3.57 13.84
C ARG A 102 14.57 -4.49 14.43
N VAL A 103 15.14 -4.10 15.57
CA VAL A 103 16.10 -4.93 16.30
C VAL A 103 15.35 -6.09 16.93
N ILE A 104 15.58 -7.30 16.40
CA ILE A 104 15.18 -8.56 17.03
C ILE A 104 15.77 -8.57 18.44
N ASN A 105 14.92 -8.56 19.46
CA ASN A 105 15.34 -8.87 20.82
C ASN A 105 15.01 -10.36 21.03
N PRO A 106 15.98 -11.30 20.92
CA PRO A 106 15.73 -12.75 20.85
C PRO A 106 15.25 -13.38 22.18
N GLY A 107 14.53 -12.62 23.00
CA GLY A 107 14.32 -12.90 24.39
C GLY A 107 15.62 -12.70 25.14
N THR A 108 15.63 -11.79 26.11
CA THR A 108 16.53 -11.95 27.26
C THR A 108 16.26 -13.34 27.83
N VAL A 109 17.07 -14.33 27.43
CA VAL A 109 17.23 -15.57 28.19
C VAL A 109 17.68 -15.11 29.57
N ARG A 110 16.73 -15.06 30.51
CA ARG A 110 17.08 -15.09 31.92
C ARG A 110 17.72 -16.45 32.13
N HIS A 111 19.03 -16.54 31.96
CA HIS A 111 19.79 -17.58 32.63
C HIS A 111 19.58 -17.30 34.12
N ASP A 112 18.66 -18.04 34.76
CA ASP A 112 18.63 -18.11 36.20
C ASP A 112 19.91 -18.80 36.62
N HIS A 113 20.95 -18.01 36.86
CA HIS A 113 22.14 -18.51 37.52
C HIS A 113 21.75 -18.78 38.98
N ARG A 114 21.05 -19.90 39.23
CA ARG A 114 21.14 -20.57 40.53
C ARG A 114 22.57 -21.06 40.64
N VAL A 115 23.45 -20.13 41.01
CA VAL A 115 24.74 -20.45 41.61
C VAL A 115 24.44 -21.41 42.75
N ALA A 116 25.04 -22.57 42.65
CA ALA A 116 25.09 -23.59 43.68
C ALA A 116 25.26 -22.93 45.05
N ARG A 117 24.29 -23.14 45.95
CA ARG A 117 24.56 -23.05 47.38
C ARG A 117 25.32 -24.30 47.77
N GLU A 118 26.60 -24.29 47.41
CA GLU A 118 27.57 -25.26 47.88
C GLU A 118 28.10 -24.78 49.24
N GLY A 119 27.73 -25.50 50.29
CA GLY A 119 28.61 -25.79 51.43
C GLY A 119 28.96 -24.69 52.45
N ARG A 120 28.46 -24.93 53.68
CA ARG A 120 29.12 -24.77 55.00
C ARG A 120 29.10 -23.41 55.70
N PRO A 121 29.21 -23.36 57.06
CA PRO A 121 29.83 -24.33 58.01
C PRO A 121 28.94 -25.46 58.54
#